data_AF-A0A533VAP7-F1
#
_entry.id   AF-A0A533VAP7-F1
#
_cell.length_a   1.000
_cell.length_b   1.000
_cell.length_c   1.000
_cell.angle_alpha   90.00
_cell.angle_beta   90.00
_cell.angle_gamma   90.00
#
_symmetry.space_group_name_H-M   'P 1'
#
loop_
_entity.id
_entity.type
_entity.pdbx_description
1 polymer ?
#
loop_
_entity_poly.entity_id
_entity_poly.type
_entity_poly.pdbx_seq_one_letter_code
_entity_poly.pdbx_strand_id
1 'polypeptide(L)'
;MNEEFPIREEDEERIKDDFRSIKFPCIRCGFKDVEINEIQPYAGGINFHGVGQAANPKKYIETTFYVTGLLFCRRCNHRFHVKILDQGTLNTNVYFDNMLT
;
A
#
# COMPACT_ATOMS: atom_id res chain seq x y z
N MET A 1 1.74 16.94 -10.06
CA MET A 1 1.29 15.98 -11.06
C MET A 1 1.78 14.63 -10.58
N ASN A 2 0.88 13.73 -10.18
CA ASN A 2 1.28 12.38 -9.77
C ASN A 2 1.70 11.67 -11.07
N GLU A 3 2.98 11.39 -11.21
CA GLU A 3 3.45 10.52 -12.29
C GLU A 3 3.01 9.10 -11.95
N GLU A 4 2.11 8.55 -12.76
CA GLU A 4 1.73 7.14 -12.70
C GLU A 4 2.80 6.34 -13.45
N PHE A 5 3.42 5.41 -12.75
CA PHE A 5 4.44 4.54 -13.32
C PHE A 5 3.81 3.20 -13.72
N PRO A 6 4.22 2.60 -14.84
CA PRO A 6 3.75 1.27 -15.21
C PRO A 6 4.23 0.25 -14.16
N ILE A 7 3.30 -0.56 -13.65
CA ILE A 7 3.61 -1.71 -12.79
C ILE A 7 4.04 -2.86 -13.69
N ARG A 8 5.09 -3.59 -13.30
CA ARG A 8 5.49 -4.83 -13.99
C ARG A 8 4.50 -5.93 -13.62
N GLU A 9 4.18 -6.82 -14.56
CA GLU A 9 3.22 -7.90 -14.36
C GLU A 9 3.56 -8.77 -13.12
N GLU A 10 4.85 -9.11 -12.93
CA GLU A 10 5.34 -9.85 -11.77
C GLU A 10 5.08 -9.14 -10.42
N ASP A 11 5.24 -7.81 -10.40
CA ASP A 11 4.97 -7.00 -9.20
C ASP A 11 3.48 -6.90 -8.93
N GLU A 12 2.66 -6.76 -9.98
CA GLU A 12 1.21 -6.71 -9.89
C GLU A 12 0.62 -7.99 -9.29
N GLU A 13 1.06 -9.17 -9.74
CA GLU A 13 0.61 -10.45 -9.20
C GLU A 13 1.02 -10.61 -7.72
N ARG A 14 2.30 -10.35 -7.41
CA ARG A 14 2.81 -10.40 -6.03
C ARG A 14 2.00 -9.52 -5.10
N ILE A 15 1.78 -8.25 -5.46
CA ILE A 15 1.05 -7.29 -4.63
C ILE A 15 -0.40 -7.75 -4.39
N LYS A 16 -1.07 -8.29 -5.41
CA LYS A 16 -2.43 -8.83 -5.27
C LYS A 16 -2.47 -10.02 -4.33
N ASP A 17 -1.49 -10.92 -4.42
CA ASP A 17 -1.42 -12.11 -3.57
C ASP A 17 -1.06 -11.77 -2.12
N ASP A 18 -0.10 -10.86 -1.92
CA ASP A 18 0.22 -10.30 -0.61
C ASP A 18 -1.03 -9.67 0.02
N PHE A 19 -1.79 -8.87 -0.74
CA PHE A 19 -3.04 -8.27 -0.25
C PHE A 19 -4.09 -9.31 0.15
N ARG A 20 -4.27 -10.37 -0.65
CA ARG A 20 -5.21 -11.46 -0.36
C ARG A 20 -4.82 -12.27 0.88
N SER A 21 -3.52 -12.34 1.21
CA SER A 21 -3.03 -13.05 2.39
C SER A 21 -3.41 -12.36 3.70
N ILE A 22 -3.72 -11.06 3.67
CA ILE A 22 -4.03 -10.26 4.86
C ILE A 22 -5.44 -10.60 5.36
N LYS A 23 -5.53 -10.97 6.63
CA LYS A 23 -6.81 -11.21 7.31
C LYS A 23 -7.41 -9.90 7.81
N PHE A 24 -8.24 -9.27 6.99
CA PHE A 24 -8.93 -8.05 7.37
C PHE A 24 -10.14 -8.32 8.27
N PRO A 25 -10.22 -7.76 9.48
CA PRO A 25 -11.47 -7.73 10.22
C PRO A 25 -12.41 -6.67 9.63
N CYS A 26 -13.72 -6.91 9.72
CA CYS A 26 -14.70 -5.89 9.42
C CYS A 26 -14.55 -4.70 10.37
N ILE A 27 -14.31 -3.51 9.83
CA ILE A 27 -14.15 -2.27 10.61
C ILE A 27 -15.37 -1.91 11.46
N ARG A 28 -16.56 -2.39 11.08
CA ARG A 28 -17.82 -2.06 11.76
C ARG A 28 -18.20 -3.04 12.87
N CYS A 29 -17.99 -4.35 12.65
CA CYS A 29 -18.48 -5.39 13.58
C CYS A 29 -17.41 -6.38 14.05
N GLY A 30 -16.15 -6.21 13.63
CA GLY A 30 -15.03 -7.06 14.03
C GLY A 30 -15.06 -8.48 13.47
N PHE A 31 -16.01 -8.81 12.59
CA PHE A 31 -16.09 -10.13 11.97
C PHE A 31 -14.84 -10.39 11.12
N LYS A 32 -14.20 -11.54 11.32
CA LYS A 32 -12.87 -11.84 10.76
C LYS A 32 -12.88 -12.33 9.32
N ASP A 33 -14.05 -12.67 8.80
CA ASP A 33 -14.21 -13.22 7.46
C ASP A 33 -14.92 -12.19 6.58
N VAL A 34 -14.11 -11.39 5.91
CA VAL A 34 -14.56 -10.36 4.97
C VAL A 34 -14.13 -10.76 3.57
N GLU A 35 -15.00 -10.48 2.62
CA GLU A 35 -14.74 -10.78 1.22
C GLU A 35 -13.98 -9.63 0.58
N ILE A 36 -13.03 -9.97 -0.29
CA ILE A 36 -12.36 -9.01 -1.14
C ILE A 36 -13.07 -9.04 -2.49
N ASN A 37 -13.83 -8.00 -2.79
CA ASN A 37 -14.61 -7.91 -4.02
C ASN A 37 -13.76 -7.42 -5.19
N GLU A 38 -12.77 -6.58 -4.91
CA GLU A 38 -11.94 -5.95 -5.93
C GLU A 38 -10.56 -5.62 -5.36
N ILE A 39 -9.53 -5.75 -6.20
CA ILE A 39 -8.14 -5.38 -5.88
C ILE A 39 -7.57 -4.62 -7.08
N GLN A 40 -7.10 -3.41 -6.83
CA GLN A 40 -6.46 -2.55 -7.83
C GLN A 40 -5.09 -2.11 -7.31
N PRO A 41 -3.99 -2.64 -7.86
CA PRO A 41 -2.65 -2.15 -7.59
C PRO A 41 -2.34 -0.91 -8.41
N TYR A 42 -1.48 -0.05 -7.86
CA TYR A 42 -1.02 1.19 -8.46
C TYR A 42 0.45 1.40 -8.12
N ALA A 43 1.19 2.08 -8.99
CA ALA A 43 2.51 2.61 -8.69
C ALA A 43 2.51 4.13 -8.77
N GLY A 44 3.03 4.76 -7.71
CA GLY A 44 3.26 6.20 -7.67
C GLY A 44 4.72 6.49 -7.37
N GLY A 45 5.26 7.53 -8.00
CA GLY A 45 6.57 8.06 -7.62
C GLY A 45 6.45 8.91 -6.35
N ILE A 46 7.21 8.58 -5.31
CA ILE A 46 7.34 9.44 -4.14
C ILE A 46 8.70 10.16 -4.23
N ASN A 47 8.68 11.49 -4.18
CA ASN A 47 9.92 12.25 -4.04
C ASN A 47 10.38 12.12 -2.58
N PHE A 48 11.43 11.33 -2.33
CA PHE A 48 12.10 11.31 -1.04
C PHE A 48 12.95 12.59 -0.89
N HIS A 49 12.46 13.55 -0.13
CA HIS A 49 13.27 14.66 0.35
C HIS A 49 13.39 14.51 1.87
N GLY A 50 14.53 14.02 2.34
CA GLY A 50 14.90 14.17 3.75
C GLY A 50 15.00 15.67 4.07
N VAL A 51 14.49 16.08 5.24
CA VAL A 51 14.59 17.47 5.69
C VAL A 51 16.07 17.90 5.69
N GLY A 52 16.41 18.92 4.90
CA GLY A 52 17.77 19.47 4.81
C GLY A 52 18.66 18.96 3.68
N GLN A 53 18.20 18.03 2.82
CA GLN A 53 18.98 17.63 1.65
C GLN A 53 18.73 18.55 0.44
N ALA A 54 19.79 19.18 -0.06
CA ALA A 54 19.75 19.95 -1.32
C ALA A 54 19.33 19.02 -2.47
N ALA A 55 18.44 19.51 -3.35
CA ALA A 55 17.90 18.76 -4.47
C ALA A 55 19.03 18.22 -5.36
N ASN A 56 19.35 16.93 -5.20
CA ASN A 56 20.30 16.26 -6.07
C ASN A 56 19.62 15.97 -7.42
N PRO A 57 20.17 16.41 -8.57
CA PRO A 57 19.55 16.22 -9.89
C PRO A 57 19.45 14.75 -10.32
N LYS A 58 20.15 13.84 -9.64
CA LYS A 58 19.90 12.40 -9.71
C LYS A 58 18.83 12.02 -8.68
N LYS A 59 17.59 12.47 -8.90
CA LYS A 59 16.45 12.04 -8.09
C LYS A 59 16.25 10.54 -8.29
N TYR A 60 16.61 9.74 -7.30
CA TYR A 60 16.08 8.38 -7.19
C TYR A 60 14.60 8.53 -6.85
N ILE A 61 13.74 8.46 -7.87
CA ILE A 61 12.31 8.24 -7.64
C ILE A 61 12.22 6.79 -7.18
N GLU A 62 12.01 6.60 -5.88
CA GLU A 62 11.64 5.28 -5.38
C GLU A 62 10.19 5.03 -5.77
N THR A 63 9.98 4.06 -6.65
CA THR A 63 8.64 3.58 -6.99
C THR A 63 8.03 2.99 -5.74
N THR A 64 6.95 3.61 -5.26
CA THR A 64 6.15 3.03 -4.17
C THR A 64 4.90 2.43 -4.77
N PHE A 65 4.65 1.17 -4.41
CA PHE A 65 3.44 0.50 -4.81
C PHE A 65 2.37 0.71 -3.76
N TYR A 66 1.12 0.85 -4.18
CA TYR A 66 -0.01 0.78 -3.27
C TYR A 66 -1.12 -0.05 -3.87
N VAL A 67 -1.82 -0.77 -3.01
CA VAL A 67 -2.95 -1.61 -3.40
C VAL A 67 -4.20 -1.08 -2.72
N THR A 68 -5.25 -0.90 -3.52
CA THR A 68 -6.57 -0.57 -3.03
C THR A 68 -7.45 -1.80 -3.17
N GLY A 69 -8.17 -2.15 -2.11
CA GLY A 69 -9.17 -3.20 -2.15
C GLY A 69 -10.53 -2.72 -1.67
N LEU A 70 -11.59 -3.18 -2.32
CA LEU A 70 -12.96 -3.03 -1.85
C LEU A 70 -13.36 -4.31 -1.10
N LEU A 71 -13.62 -4.17 0.19
CA LEU A 71 -13.97 -5.28 1.07
C LEU A 71 -15.45 -5.24 1.45
N PHE A 72 -16.04 -6.42 1.61
CA PHE A 72 -17.42 -6.60 2.00
C PHE A 72 -17.57 -7.56 3.18
N CYS A 73 -18.26 -7.10 4.22
CA CYS A 73 -18.62 -7.94 5.35
C CYS A 73 -20.04 -8.47 5.20
N ARG A 74 -20.17 -9.78 4.93
CA ARG A 74 -21.47 -10.46 4.84
C ARG A 74 -22.31 -10.36 6.12
N ARG A 75 -21.67 -10.33 7.30
CA ARG A 75 -22.37 -10.32 8.59
C ARG A 75 -23.16 -9.03 8.86
N CYS A 76 -22.59 -7.88 8.56
CA CYS A 76 -23.23 -6.57 8.82
C CYS A 76 -23.59 -5.81 7.53
N ASN A 77 -23.48 -6.47 6.38
CA ASN A 77 -23.73 -5.93 5.05
C ASN A 77 -23.01 -4.59 4.80
N HIS A 78 -21.75 -4.49 5.27
CA HIS A 78 -20.97 -3.26 5.18
C HIS A 78 -19.84 -3.39 4.17
N ARG A 79 -19.65 -2.34 3.35
CA ARG A 79 -18.58 -2.22 2.36
C ARG A 79 -17.61 -1.14 2.80
N PHE A 80 -16.31 -1.39 2.63
CA PHE A 80 -15.27 -0.44 2.98
C PHE A 80 -14.05 -0.60 2.08
N HIS A 81 -13.34 0.50 1.86
CA HIS A 81 -12.10 0.51 1.10
C HIS A 81 -10.91 0.37 2.03
N VAL A 82 -9.92 -0.38 1.60
CA VAL A 82 -8.61 -0.48 2.26
C VAL A 82 -7.55 -0.06 1.25
N LYS A 83 -6.64 0.82 1.66
CA LYS A 83 -5.47 1.22 0.87
C LYS A 83 -4.22 0.87 1.66
N ILE A 84 -3.33 0.07 1.07
CA ILE A 84 -2.07 -0.36 1.70
C ILE A 84 -0.91 0.12 0.82
N LEU A 85 0.12 0.64 1.47
CA LEU A 85 1.40 0.91 0.83
C LEU A 85 2.23 -0.38 0.86
N ASP A 86 2.59 -0.88 -0.32
CA ASP A 86 3.56 -1.95 -0.50
C ASP A 86 4.94 -1.30 -0.67
N GLN A 87 5.78 -1.45 0.34
CA GLN A 87 7.15 -0.95 0.35
C GLN A 87 8.12 -1.90 -0.38
N GLY A 88 7.62 -3.00 -0.97
CA GLY A 88 8.46 -4.03 -1.58
C GLY A 88 9.34 -4.75 -0.55
N THR A 89 10.21 -5.65 -1.03
CA THR A 89 11.07 -6.48 -0.17
C THR A 89 12.39 -5.80 0.21
N LEU A 90 12.83 -4.79 -0.57
CA LEU A 90 14.09 -4.07 -0.39
C LEU A 90 14.02 -2.93 0.65
N ASN A 91 12.84 -2.39 0.94
CA ASN A 91 12.63 -1.30 1.90
C ASN A 91 12.06 -1.79 3.25
N THR A 92 12.55 -2.93 3.74
CA THR A 92 12.20 -3.47 5.08
C THR A 92 12.80 -2.68 6.25
N ASN A 93 13.56 -1.61 5.99
CA ASN A 93 14.01 -0.69 7.02
C ASN A 93 12.96 0.38 7.32
N VAL A 94 11.84 -0.02 7.93
CA VAL A 94 10.97 0.93 8.61
C VAL A 94 11.71 1.43 9.84
N TYR A 95 12.43 2.54 9.69
CA TYR A 95 12.92 3.32 10.83
C TYR A 95 11.71 3.88 11.56
N PHE A 96 11.32 3.25 12.68
CA PHE A 96 10.54 3.94 13.68
C PHE A 96 11.45 4.97 14.33
N ASP A 97 11.29 6.23 13.95
CA ASP A 97 11.89 7.34 14.68
C ASP A 97 11.15 7.44 16.03
N ASN A 98 11.62 6.66 17.01
CA ASN A 98 11.15 6.68 18.41
C ASN A 98 11.67 7.94 19.13
N MET A 99 11.63 9.10 18.48
CA MET A 99 11.86 10.40 19.11
C MET A 99 10.52 10.92 19.65
N LEU A 100 9.92 10.16 20.57
CA LEU A 100 9.03 10.71 21.58
C LEU A 100 9.89 11.04 22.80
N THR A 101 10.55 12.20 22.74
CA THR A 101 11.05 12.92 23.93
C THR A 101 10.03 13.95 24.37
#